data_AF-A0A2H0DX11-F1
#
_entry.id   AF-A0A2H0DX11-F1
#
_cell.length_a   1.000
_cell.length_b   1.000
_cell.length_c   1.000
_cell.angle_alpha   90.00
_cell.angle_beta   90.00
_cell.angle_gamma   90.00
#
_symmetry.space_group_name_H-M   'P 1'
#
loop_
_entity.id
_entity.type
_entity.pdbx_description
1 polymer ?
#
loop_
_entity_poly.entity_id
_entity_poly.type
_entity_poly.pdbx_seq_one_letter_code
_entity_poly.pdbx_strand_id
1 'polypeptide(L)'
;MGAEQISDQELTASDIDIVGKTDSGSRKLKIPSESIERYKNLIREKMTPGFWNEFLDENDIHFIFKFENNDTKEYVLSPESEQEIDDLCAKLNNEPPDKTANVYKYISENDFYRDFMMTNYKVMIER
;
A
#
# COMPACT_ATOMS: atom_id res chain seq x y z
N MET A 1 2.22 -0.39 -7.73
CA MET A 1 0.92 -0.46 -8.42
C MET A 1 0.45 0.97 -8.75
N GLY A 2 0.06 1.25 -10.00
CA GLY A 2 -0.56 2.51 -10.45
C GLY A 2 0.21 3.84 -10.32
N ALA A 3 1.40 3.86 -9.72
CA ALA A 3 2.13 5.09 -9.37
C ALA A 3 3.12 5.59 -10.45
N GLU A 4 2.95 5.20 -11.71
CA GLU A 4 3.91 5.48 -12.80
C GLU A 4 4.04 6.99 -13.11
N GLN A 5 3.00 7.76 -12.83
CA GLN A 5 2.99 9.21 -13.05
C GLN A 5 3.67 10.03 -11.93
N ILE A 6 4.05 9.39 -10.83
CA ILE A 6 4.83 10.01 -9.75
C ILE A 6 6.29 9.87 -10.11
N SER A 7 7.00 10.98 -10.30
CA SER A 7 8.43 10.95 -10.63
C SER A 7 9.29 10.73 -9.38
N ASP A 8 10.52 10.24 -9.58
CA ASP A 8 11.50 10.09 -8.49
C ASP A 8 11.83 11.47 -7.87
N GLN A 9 11.81 12.55 -8.66
CA GLN A 9 12.01 13.91 -8.17
C GLN A 9 10.91 14.35 -7.18
N GLU A 10 9.65 14.02 -7.44
CA GLU A 10 8.54 14.38 -6.55
C GLU A 10 8.57 13.62 -5.23
N LEU A 11 9.00 12.37 -5.27
CA LEU A 11 9.26 11.58 -4.05
C LEU A 11 10.36 12.25 -3.23
N THR A 12 11.50 12.58 -3.84
CA THR A 12 12.61 13.25 -3.13
C THR A 12 12.24 14.65 -2.63
N ALA A 13 11.44 15.41 -3.37
CA ALA A 13 10.95 16.72 -2.95
C ALA A 13 9.93 16.65 -1.80
N SER A 14 9.40 15.45 -1.53
CA SER A 14 8.51 15.15 -0.40
C SER A 14 9.25 14.49 0.77
N ASP A 15 10.59 14.52 0.77
CA ASP A 15 11.46 13.85 1.74
C ASP A 15 11.26 12.33 1.80
N ILE A 16 10.98 11.68 0.65
CA ILE A 16 10.80 10.23 0.56
C ILE A 16 12.03 9.61 -0.09
N ASP A 17 12.66 8.66 0.61
CA ASP A 17 13.85 7.98 0.15
C ASP A 17 13.49 6.78 -0.73
N ILE A 18 14.08 6.69 -1.92
CA ILE A 18 14.02 5.49 -2.76
C ILE A 18 15.21 4.61 -2.39
N VAL A 19 14.96 3.57 -1.59
CA VAL A 19 16.00 2.66 -1.08
C VAL A 19 16.33 1.52 -2.07
N GLY A 20 15.56 1.41 -3.16
CA GLY A 20 15.82 0.47 -4.24
C GLY A 20 14.64 0.30 -5.19
N LYS A 21 14.76 -0.66 -6.10
CA LYS A 21 13.67 -1.13 -6.97
C LYS A 21 13.61 -2.65 -6.93
N THR A 22 12.43 -3.24 -7.11
CA THR A 22 12.25 -4.67 -7.32
C THR A 22 12.73 -5.07 -8.73
N ASP A 23 12.87 -6.36 -9.00
CA ASP A 23 13.23 -6.87 -10.33
C ASP A 23 12.19 -6.49 -11.40
N SER A 24 10.92 -6.32 -10.99
CA SER A 24 9.82 -5.82 -11.81
C SER A 24 9.80 -4.29 -11.97
N GLY A 25 10.78 -3.57 -11.42
CA GLY A 25 10.93 -2.12 -11.54
C GLY A 25 10.12 -1.28 -10.53
N SER A 26 9.39 -1.92 -9.59
CA SER A 26 8.64 -1.21 -8.56
C SER A 26 9.58 -0.59 -7.52
N ARG A 27 9.34 0.66 -7.13
CA ARG A 27 10.18 1.37 -6.16
C ARG A 27 9.93 0.86 -4.74
N LYS A 28 11.02 0.70 -3.99
CA LYS A 28 11.04 0.47 -2.55
C LYS A 28 11.25 1.82 -1.86
N LEU A 29 10.28 2.27 -1.11
CA LEU A 29 10.27 3.59 -0.50
C LEU A 29 10.48 3.49 1.01
N LYS A 30 11.26 4.42 1.57
CA LYS A 30 11.30 4.70 3.00
C LYS A 30 10.69 6.09 3.19
N ILE A 31 9.54 6.12 3.84
CA ILE A 31 8.73 7.34 4.01
C ILE A 31 8.85 7.76 5.48
N PRO A 32 9.44 8.93 5.78
CA PRO A 32 9.41 9.48 7.13
C PRO A 32 7.98 9.77 7.60
N SER A 33 7.72 9.63 8.89
CA SER A 33 6.39 9.82 9.49
C SER A 33 5.79 11.19 9.19
N GLU A 34 6.63 12.24 9.19
CA GLU A 34 6.28 13.61 8.84
C GLU A 34 5.94 13.83 7.35
N SER A 35 6.25 12.84 6.51
CA SER A 35 6.06 12.87 5.05
C SER A 35 4.90 12.00 4.57
N ILE A 36 4.29 11.21 5.46
CA ILE A 36 3.19 10.30 5.11
C ILE A 36 2.05 11.05 4.41
N GLU A 37 1.57 12.15 4.98
CA GLU A 37 0.46 12.90 4.38
C GLU A 37 0.84 13.52 3.02
N ARG A 38 2.10 13.89 2.82
CA ARG A 38 2.60 14.34 1.50
C ARG A 38 2.58 13.18 0.51
N TYR A 39 3.02 11.99 0.92
CA TYR A 39 2.96 10.79 0.10
C TYR A 39 1.52 10.42 -0.29
N LYS A 40 0.60 10.40 0.68
CA LYS A 40 -0.82 10.13 0.42
C LYS A 40 -1.42 11.10 -0.60
N ASN A 41 -1.08 12.39 -0.50
CA ASN A 41 -1.50 13.40 -1.47
C ASN A 41 -1.00 13.07 -2.89
N LEU A 42 0.28 12.71 -3.04
CA LEU A 42 0.84 12.29 -4.34
C LEU A 42 0.10 11.08 -4.91
N ILE A 43 -0.19 10.08 -4.08
CA ILE A 43 -0.92 8.88 -4.50
C ILE A 43 -2.35 9.24 -4.92
N ARG A 44 -3.11 9.99 -4.10
CA ARG A 44 -4.47 10.41 -4.45
C ARG A 44 -4.51 11.18 -5.78
N GLU A 45 -3.58 12.11 -5.97
CA GLU A 45 -3.53 12.94 -7.17
C GLU A 45 -3.12 12.13 -8.41
N LYS A 46 -2.04 11.35 -8.32
CA LYS A 46 -1.31 10.84 -9.49
C LYS A 46 -1.39 9.34 -9.72
N MET A 47 -1.91 8.57 -8.77
CA MET A 47 -2.17 7.16 -9.02
C MET A 47 -3.15 7.03 -10.18
N THR A 48 -2.87 6.10 -11.08
CA THR A 48 -3.77 5.75 -12.18
C THR A 48 -5.07 5.14 -11.60
N PRO A 49 -6.25 5.55 -12.08
CA PRO A 49 -7.51 4.88 -11.75
C PRO A 49 -7.47 3.38 -12.04
N GLY A 50 -8.19 2.59 -11.25
CA GLY A 50 -8.20 1.13 -11.36
C GLY A 50 -7.08 0.42 -10.60
N PHE A 51 -6.29 1.15 -9.82
CA PHE A 51 -5.20 0.61 -9.02
C PHE A 51 -5.34 0.98 -7.54
N TRP A 52 -4.52 0.32 -6.73
CA TRP A 52 -4.27 0.72 -5.35
C TRP A 52 -2.77 0.88 -5.10
N ASN A 53 -2.45 1.50 -3.98
CA ASN A 53 -1.11 1.57 -3.45
C ASN A 53 -1.15 1.22 -1.97
N GLU A 54 -0.18 0.43 -1.54
CA GLU A 54 0.03 0.02 -0.18
C GLU A 54 1.41 0.49 0.30
N PHE A 55 1.48 0.94 1.55
CA PHE A 55 2.72 1.37 2.18
C PHE A 55 2.67 1.15 3.68
N LEU A 56 3.85 1.19 4.32
CA LEU A 56 3.99 1.08 5.77
C LEU A 56 4.24 2.46 6.38
N ASP A 57 3.68 2.70 7.55
CA ASP A 57 4.26 3.65 8.50
C ASP A 57 4.98 2.91 9.65
N GLU A 58 5.33 3.63 10.72
CA GLU A 58 6.00 3.03 11.88
C GLU A 58 5.21 1.88 12.54
N ASN A 59 3.89 1.89 12.44
CA ASN A 59 3.01 1.03 13.22
C ASN A 59 2.04 0.20 12.38
N ASP A 60 1.68 0.66 11.19
CA ASP A 60 0.50 0.22 10.47
C ASP A 60 0.76 0.06 8.96
N ILE A 61 -0.12 -0.70 8.31
CA ILE A 61 -0.12 -0.93 6.86
C ILE A 61 -1.28 -0.14 6.29
N HIS A 62 -0.99 0.76 5.36
CA HIS A 62 -1.96 1.65 4.74
C HIS A 62 -2.25 1.20 3.32
N PHE A 63 -3.51 1.32 2.92
CA PHE A 63 -3.99 1.09 1.56
C PHE A 63 -4.73 2.32 1.06
N ILE A 64 -4.42 2.74 -0.18
CA ILE A 64 -5.15 3.76 -0.91
C ILE A 64 -5.64 3.13 -2.20
N PHE A 65 -6.94 3.06 -2.39
CA PHE A 65 -7.59 2.57 -3.60
C PHE A 65 -8.05 3.76 -4.43
N LYS A 66 -7.87 3.72 -5.75
CA LYS A 66 -8.43 4.70 -6.69
C LYS A 66 -9.26 4.01 -7.76
N PHE A 67 -10.53 4.34 -7.79
CA PHE A 67 -11.50 3.72 -8.70
C PHE A 67 -11.50 4.40 -10.07
N GLU A 68 -12.09 3.74 -11.07
CA GLU A 68 -12.22 4.24 -12.45
C GLU A 68 -12.91 5.61 -12.53
N ASN A 69 -13.77 5.94 -11.56
CA ASN A 69 -14.45 7.23 -11.47
C ASN A 69 -13.59 8.33 -10.78
N ASN A 70 -12.31 8.06 -10.49
CA ASN A 70 -11.38 8.87 -9.71
C ASN A 70 -11.68 9.02 -8.22
N ASP A 71 -12.71 8.35 -7.68
CA ASP A 71 -12.91 8.32 -6.24
C ASP A 71 -11.77 7.55 -5.56
N THR A 72 -11.45 7.96 -4.34
CA THR A 72 -10.42 7.30 -3.53
C THR A 72 -11.03 6.78 -2.23
N LYS A 73 -10.51 5.64 -1.77
CA LYS A 73 -10.80 5.08 -0.44
C LYS A 73 -9.47 4.75 0.24
N GLU A 74 -9.37 5.08 1.51
CA GLU A 74 -8.18 4.83 2.32
C GLU A 74 -8.52 3.91 3.49
N TYR A 75 -7.63 2.95 3.77
CA TYR A 75 -7.77 2.03 4.88
C TYR A 75 -6.44 1.86 5.60
N VAL A 76 -6.53 1.68 6.91
CA VAL A 76 -5.47 1.06 7.70
C VAL A 76 -5.85 -0.40 7.87
N LEU A 77 -4.92 -1.33 7.61
CA LEU A 77 -5.17 -2.75 7.77
C LEU A 77 -5.36 -3.10 9.25
N SER A 78 -6.54 -3.59 9.58
CA SER A 78 -6.95 -4.08 10.90
C SER A 78 -7.92 -5.25 10.72
N PRO A 79 -8.24 -6.02 11.78
CA PRO A 79 -9.24 -7.09 11.69
C PRO A 79 -10.60 -6.62 11.14
N GLU A 80 -10.99 -5.38 11.41
CA GLU A 80 -12.27 -4.81 10.93
C GLU A 80 -12.24 -4.40 9.45
N SER A 81 -11.09 -3.95 8.96
CA SER A 81 -10.95 -3.47 7.57
C SER A 81 -10.45 -4.55 6.61
N GLU A 82 -9.88 -5.65 7.11
CA GLU A 82 -9.23 -6.70 6.32
C GLU A 82 -10.15 -7.22 5.20
N GLN A 83 -11.41 -7.54 5.52
CA GLN A 83 -12.32 -8.11 4.53
C GLN A 83 -12.63 -7.11 3.40
N GLU A 84 -12.83 -5.83 3.72
CA GLU A 84 -13.09 -4.82 2.67
C GLU A 84 -11.83 -4.57 1.82
N ILE A 85 -10.65 -4.57 2.43
CA ILE A 85 -9.38 -4.48 1.71
C ILE A 85 -9.22 -5.68 0.77
N ASP A 86 -9.53 -6.89 1.23
CA ASP A 86 -9.47 -8.11 0.43
C ASP A 86 -10.39 -8.05 -0.79
N ASP A 87 -11.67 -7.72 -0.56
CA ASP A 87 -12.68 -7.59 -1.61
C ASP A 87 -12.27 -6.55 -2.66
N LEU A 88 -11.67 -5.44 -2.24
CA LEU A 88 -11.18 -4.39 -3.14
C LEU A 88 -9.97 -4.85 -3.95
N CYS A 89 -9.00 -5.54 -3.32
CA CYS A 89 -7.86 -6.12 -4.02
C CYS A 89 -8.31 -7.14 -5.07
N ALA A 90 -9.21 -8.07 -4.70
CA ALA A 90 -9.75 -9.07 -5.61
C ALA A 90 -10.49 -8.42 -6.79
N LYS A 91 -11.33 -7.43 -6.51
CA LYS A 91 -12.07 -6.67 -7.53
C LYS A 91 -11.14 -5.98 -8.53
N LEU A 92 -10.09 -5.30 -8.06
CA LEU A 92 -9.16 -4.58 -8.93
C LEU A 92 -8.24 -5.54 -9.73
N ASN A 93 -7.93 -6.72 -9.19
CA ASN A 93 -7.21 -7.77 -9.92
C ASN A 93 -8.10 -8.62 -10.83
N ASN A 94 -9.42 -8.38 -10.85
CA ASN A 94 -10.40 -9.22 -11.53
C ASN A 94 -10.31 -10.71 -11.11
N GLU A 95 -10.01 -10.92 -9.82
CA GLU A 95 -9.97 -12.22 -9.18
C GLU A 95 -11.27 -12.48 -8.41
N PRO A 96 -11.67 -13.75 -8.23
CA PRO A 96 -12.80 -14.05 -7.36
C PRO A 96 -12.46 -13.64 -5.91
N PRO A 97 -13.43 -13.07 -5.17
CA PRO A 97 -13.31 -12.99 -3.72
C PRO A 97 -13.09 -14.41 -3.18
N ASP A 98 -12.32 -14.56 -2.09
CA ASP A 98 -11.84 -15.84 -1.50
C ASP A 98 -10.48 -16.36 -1.99
N LYS A 99 -9.88 -15.79 -3.04
CA LYS A 99 -8.54 -16.21 -3.51
C LYS A 99 -7.41 -15.61 -2.67
N THR A 100 -7.61 -14.41 -2.16
CA THR A 100 -6.73 -13.66 -1.26
C THR A 100 -7.19 -13.82 0.19
N ALA A 101 -7.46 -15.06 0.62
CA ALA A 101 -8.09 -15.39 1.91
C ALA A 101 -7.39 -14.89 3.21
N ASN A 102 -6.32 -14.09 3.12
CA ASN A 102 -5.73 -13.37 4.24
C ASN A 102 -4.80 -12.24 3.72
N VAL A 103 -5.17 -10.96 3.94
CA VAL A 103 -4.37 -9.81 3.47
C VAL A 103 -3.02 -9.77 4.17
N TYR A 104 -2.97 -10.14 5.45
CA TYR A 104 -1.70 -10.22 6.18
C TYR A 104 -0.75 -11.26 5.58
N LYS A 105 -1.29 -12.40 5.13
CA LYS A 105 -0.51 -13.43 4.44
C LYS A 105 0.06 -12.89 3.13
N TYR A 106 -0.79 -12.26 2.30
CA TYR A 106 -0.37 -11.61 1.06
C TYR A 106 0.78 -10.62 1.30
N ILE A 107 0.65 -9.75 2.31
CA ILE A 107 1.70 -8.78 2.66
C ILE A 107 2.95 -9.50 3.18
N SER A 108 2.82 -10.56 3.99
CA SER A 108 3.96 -11.30 4.54
C SER A 108 4.77 -12.08 3.49
N GLU A 109 4.13 -12.48 2.39
CA GLU A 109 4.78 -13.13 1.24
C GLU A 109 5.58 -12.14 0.39
N ASN A 110 5.34 -10.83 0.55
CA ASN A 110 6.15 -9.80 -0.07
C ASN A 110 7.46 -9.60 0.72
N ASP A 111 8.59 -9.94 0.09
CA ASP A 111 9.94 -9.81 0.66
C ASP A 111 10.23 -8.43 1.26
N PHE A 112 9.62 -7.37 0.72
CA PHE A 112 9.82 -6.00 1.20
C PHE A 112 9.15 -5.74 2.56
N TYR A 113 8.00 -6.36 2.80
CA TYR A 113 7.21 -6.16 4.03
C TYR A 113 7.43 -7.26 5.07
N ARG A 114 8.08 -8.37 4.68
CA ARG A 114 8.30 -9.55 5.53
C ARG A 114 8.89 -9.22 6.90
N ASP A 115 9.95 -8.41 6.96
CA ASP A 115 10.64 -8.11 8.23
C ASP A 115 9.76 -7.29 9.19
N PHE A 116 8.99 -6.35 8.64
CA PHE A 116 8.02 -5.57 9.38
C PHE A 116 6.89 -6.46 9.91
N MET A 117 6.36 -7.34 9.06
CA MET A 117 5.33 -8.30 9.45
C MET A 117 5.82 -9.22 10.57
N MET A 118 7.02 -9.80 10.43
CA MET A 118 7.61 -10.67 11.47
C MET A 118 7.73 -10.00 12.84
N THR A 119 7.94 -8.68 12.86
CA THR A 119 8.09 -7.91 14.10
C THR A 119 6.74 -7.49 14.69
N ASN A 120 5.76 -7.14 13.86
CA ASN A 120 4.53 -6.45 14.28
C ASN A 120 3.25 -7.29 14.18
N TYR A 121 3.30 -8.50 13.59
CA TYR A 121 2.12 -9.32 13.29
C TYR A 121 1.17 -9.54 14.47
N LYS A 122 1.69 -9.93 15.64
CA LYS A 122 0.85 -10.17 16.83
C LYS A 122 0.10 -8.91 17.27
N VAL A 123 0.79 -7.78 17.28
CA VAL A 123 0.20 -6.50 17.67
C VAL A 123 -0.90 -6.07 16.71
N MET A 124 -0.78 -6.40 15.41
CA MET A 124 -1.78 -6.04 14.41
C MET A 124 -3.06 -6.89 14.50
N ILE A 125 -2.95 -8.15 14.91
CA ILE A 125 -4.09 -9.08 14.97
C ILE A 125 -4.78 -9.09 16.33
N GLU A 126 -4.09 -8.70 17.40
CA GLU A 126 -4.63 -8.66 18.76
C GLU A 126 -5.25 -7.30 19.14
N ARG A 127 -5.31 -6.34 18.21
CA ARG A 127 -5.98 -5.04 18.36
C ARG A 127 -7.48 -5.15 18.12
#